data_AF-A0A9N8PID0-F1
#
_entry.id   AF-A0A9N8PID0-F1
#
_cell.length_a   1.000
_cell.length_b   1.000
_cell.length_c   1.000
_cell.angle_alpha   90.00
_cell.angle_beta   90.00
_cell.angle_gamma   90.00
#
_symmetry.space_group_name_H-M   'P 1'
#
loop_
_entity.id
_entity.type
_entity.pdbx_description
1 polymer ?
#
loop_
_entity_poly.entity_id
_entity_poly.type
_entity_poly.pdbx_seq_one_letter_code
_entity_poly.pdbx_strand_id
1 'polypeptide(L)'
;MTMKDNIPAETHTKMLHASREIMAEVLNACKTLEINFSQLHDHELNDLVELLGDQENYKELDIILESLWKSRSGQKNWSEDTLINLGERLVVSRHLASDKGHSHRAIHLAEDITYNLRRVLGGLHPHTMKMSNLLSQLYTGAKLYGDALNVHEEILQLIVSGDDGDDRTIDTVSAKTARQQVDLLKAAYQRNGGWVKSADFYKRLVTDLTKMFSKTADFQNIQPVKDWQAKSDNTTASLGVFEKPQQWMFVVKDDILSPKGGKHIHGSTSEEGFQRAPQPLKKGKQIGWSLRRVSDLWGMRQRSAGRLDAEITI
;
A
#
# COMPACT_ATOMS: atom_id res chain seq x y z
N MET A 1 -19.26 -8.12 -33.42
CA MET A 1 -18.62 -6.79 -33.51
C MET A 1 -19.32 -5.88 -32.53
N THR A 2 -18.86 -5.85 -31.29
CA THR A 2 -19.38 -4.92 -30.28
C THR A 2 -18.66 -3.59 -30.46
N MET A 3 -19.39 -2.59 -30.96
CA MET A 3 -18.96 -1.20 -30.99
C MET A 3 -18.88 -0.73 -29.54
N LYS A 4 -17.69 -0.83 -28.93
CA LYS A 4 -17.34 0.01 -27.79
C LYS A 4 -17.15 1.40 -28.37
N ASP A 5 -18.20 2.20 -28.35
CA ASP A 5 -18.15 3.60 -28.76
C ASP A 5 -17.01 4.27 -27.99
N ASN A 6 -15.95 4.60 -28.73
CA ASN A 6 -14.78 5.24 -28.17
C ASN A 6 -15.17 6.69 -27.93
N ILE A 7 -15.75 6.97 -26.75
CA ILE A 7 -16.12 8.30 -26.32
C ILE A 7 -14.89 9.21 -26.53
N PRO A 8 -15.01 10.33 -27.27
CA PRO A 8 -13.89 11.23 -27.47
C PRO A 8 -13.27 11.63 -26.12
N ALA A 9 -11.93 11.63 -26.01
CA ALA A 9 -11.22 11.90 -24.75
C ALA A 9 -11.65 13.22 -24.08
N GLU A 10 -12.01 14.21 -24.91
CA GLU A 10 -12.55 15.49 -24.45
C GLU A 10 -13.92 15.34 -23.77
N THR A 11 -14.82 14.53 -24.35
CA THR A 11 -16.14 14.23 -23.77
C THR A 11 -15.98 13.46 -22.45
N HIS A 12 -15.08 12.49 -22.40
CA HIS A 12 -14.77 11.76 -21.15
C HIS A 12 -14.27 12.70 -20.04
N THR A 13 -13.39 13.64 -20.38
CA THR A 13 -12.87 14.64 -19.43
C THR A 13 -13.97 15.56 -18.92
N LYS A 14 -14.86 16.04 -19.81
CA LYS A 14 -16.02 16.87 -19.43
C LYS A 14 -17.01 16.11 -18.55
N MET A 15 -17.25 14.84 -18.85
CA MET A 15 -18.10 13.97 -18.03
C MET A 15 -17.51 13.73 -16.63
N LEU A 16 -16.21 13.47 -16.53
CA LEU A 16 -15.53 13.33 -15.24
C LEU A 16 -15.61 14.61 -14.41
N HIS A 17 -15.43 15.78 -15.05
CA HIS A 17 -15.53 17.06 -14.35
C HIS A 17 -16.94 17.29 -13.80
N ALA A 18 -17.99 17.13 -14.62
CA ALA A 18 -19.37 17.26 -14.18
C ALA A 18 -19.70 16.25 -13.07
N SER A 19 -19.23 15.01 -13.21
CA SER A 19 -19.40 13.97 -12.20
C SER A 19 -18.74 14.35 -10.87
N ARG A 20 -17.57 14.99 -10.90
CA ARG A 20 -16.88 15.49 -9.70
C ARG A 20 -17.65 16.63 -9.02
N GLU A 21 -18.20 17.56 -9.78
CA GLU A 21 -19.01 18.66 -9.23
C GLU A 21 -20.28 18.14 -8.55
N ILE A 22 -21.01 17.24 -9.21
CA ILE A 22 -22.19 16.58 -8.62
C ILE A 22 -21.81 15.81 -7.35
N MET A 23 -20.71 15.06 -7.38
CA MET A 23 -20.27 14.30 -6.19
C MET A 23 -19.88 15.22 -5.03
N ALA A 24 -19.28 16.38 -5.29
CA ALA A 24 -18.97 17.35 -4.25
C ALA A 24 -20.25 17.86 -3.56
N GLU A 25 -21.30 18.18 -4.32
CA GLU A 25 -22.60 18.59 -3.78
C GLU A 25 -23.27 17.47 -2.98
N VAL A 26 -23.28 16.24 -3.51
CA VAL A 26 -23.84 15.06 -2.83
C VAL A 26 -23.11 14.81 -1.51
N LEU A 27 -21.79 14.80 -1.49
CA LEU A 27 -21.01 14.58 -0.27
C LEU A 27 -21.22 15.71 0.76
N ASN A 28 -21.39 16.95 0.30
CA ASN A 28 -21.71 18.07 1.19
C ASN A 28 -23.11 17.93 1.80
N ALA A 29 -24.10 17.51 1.01
CA ALA A 29 -25.44 17.20 1.51
C ALA A 29 -25.39 16.03 2.52
N CYS A 30 -24.67 14.95 2.21
CA CYS A 30 -24.47 13.83 3.13
C CYS A 30 -23.84 14.26 4.45
N LYS A 31 -22.85 15.15 4.41
CA LYS A 31 -22.25 15.76 5.61
C LYS A 31 -23.27 16.55 6.44
N THR A 32 -24.07 17.37 5.78
CA THR A 32 -25.09 18.22 6.43
C THR A 32 -26.18 17.37 7.09
N LEU A 33 -26.51 16.23 6.48
CA LEU A 33 -27.47 15.25 7.00
C LEU A 33 -26.85 14.26 7.98
N GLU A 34 -25.57 14.40 8.33
CA GLU A 34 -24.82 13.51 9.22
C GLU A 34 -24.90 12.02 8.80
N ILE A 35 -24.92 11.75 7.49
CA ILE A 35 -25.00 10.38 6.97
C ILE A 35 -23.75 9.61 7.36
N ASN A 36 -23.95 8.50 8.06
CA ASN A 36 -22.86 7.63 8.44
C ASN A 36 -22.52 6.64 7.32
N PHE A 37 -21.49 6.95 6.54
CA PHE A 37 -20.98 6.08 5.48
C PHE A 37 -20.60 4.67 5.96
N SER A 38 -20.30 4.48 7.25
CA SER A 38 -19.98 3.15 7.80
C SER A 38 -21.17 2.17 7.79
N GLN A 39 -22.38 2.64 7.49
CA GLN A 39 -23.59 1.82 7.39
C GLN A 39 -23.91 1.39 5.96
N LEU A 40 -23.19 1.93 4.96
CA LEU A 40 -23.33 1.51 3.58
C LEU A 40 -22.91 0.05 3.41
N HIS A 41 -23.50 -0.62 2.43
CA HIS A 41 -23.09 -1.97 2.06
C HIS A 41 -21.67 -1.95 1.48
N ASP A 42 -20.96 -3.05 1.63
CA ASP A 42 -19.55 -3.16 1.21
C ASP A 42 -19.31 -2.85 -0.28
N HIS A 43 -20.27 -3.19 -1.15
CA HIS A 43 -20.18 -2.88 -2.58
C HIS A 43 -20.37 -1.38 -2.84
N GLU A 44 -21.32 -0.73 -2.18
CA GLU A 44 -21.54 0.73 -2.28
C GLU A 44 -20.31 1.51 -1.80
N LEU A 45 -19.61 0.99 -0.78
CA LEU A 45 -18.35 1.56 -0.30
C LEU A 45 -17.23 1.43 -1.33
N ASN A 46 -17.09 0.26 -1.97
CA ASN A 46 -16.10 0.08 -3.03
C ASN A 46 -16.40 0.98 -4.24
N ASP A 47 -17.66 1.06 -4.67
CA ASP A 47 -18.09 1.91 -5.80
C ASP A 47 -17.79 3.40 -5.51
N LEU A 48 -18.10 3.86 -4.30
CA LEU A 48 -17.81 5.23 -3.89
C LEU A 48 -16.30 5.53 -3.85
N VAL A 49 -15.51 4.61 -3.29
CA VAL A 49 -14.05 4.76 -3.18
C VAL A 49 -13.39 4.73 -4.57
N GLU A 50 -13.88 3.87 -5.47
CA GLU A 50 -13.41 3.79 -6.85
C GLU A 50 -13.74 5.06 -7.62
N LEU A 51 -14.99 5.52 -7.57
CA LEU A 51 -15.42 6.77 -8.20
C LEU A 51 -14.58 7.96 -7.74
N LEU A 52 -14.38 8.14 -6.44
CA LEU A 52 -13.61 9.27 -5.91
C LEU A 52 -12.13 9.18 -6.26
N GLY A 53 -11.57 7.96 -6.30
CA GLY A 53 -10.20 7.72 -6.72
C GLY A 53 -9.96 8.09 -8.18
N ASP A 54 -10.88 7.68 -9.07
CA ASP A 54 -10.83 7.96 -10.51
C ASP A 54 -11.06 9.44 -10.84
N GLN A 55 -11.89 10.12 -10.06
CA GLN A 55 -12.10 11.57 -10.17
C GLN A 55 -10.93 12.41 -9.60
N GLU A 56 -9.92 11.76 -9.04
CA GLU A 56 -8.83 12.39 -8.29
C GLU A 56 -9.34 13.27 -7.12
N ASN A 57 -10.47 12.89 -6.53
CA ASN A 57 -11.11 13.63 -5.45
C ASN A 57 -10.55 13.20 -4.07
N TYR A 58 -9.23 13.33 -3.93
CA TYR A 58 -8.48 12.72 -2.83
C TYR A 58 -8.78 13.31 -1.45
N LYS A 59 -9.20 14.58 -1.38
CA LYS A 59 -9.53 15.25 -0.11
C LYS A 59 -10.78 14.63 0.51
N GLU A 60 -11.82 14.43 -0.31
CA GLU A 60 -13.07 13.77 0.06
C GLU A 60 -12.83 12.28 0.35
N LEU A 61 -11.99 11.63 -0.46
CA LEU A 61 -11.62 10.24 -0.26
C LEU A 61 -10.87 9.99 1.06
N ASP A 62 -9.91 10.85 1.44
CA ASP A 62 -9.25 10.79 2.76
C ASP A 62 -10.26 10.92 3.90
N ILE A 63 -11.23 11.84 3.80
CA ILE A 63 -12.27 12.01 4.83
C ILE A 63 -13.12 10.75 5.01
N ILE A 64 -13.59 10.16 3.89
CA ILE A 64 -14.43 8.95 3.94
C ILE A 64 -13.63 7.77 4.48
N LEU A 65 -12.43 7.53 3.96
CA LEU A 65 -11.56 6.43 4.42
C LEU A 65 -11.14 6.62 5.88
N GLU A 66 -10.90 7.85 6.34
CA GLU A 66 -10.59 8.15 7.74
C GLU A 66 -11.80 7.84 8.65
N SER A 67 -13.02 8.16 8.21
CA SER A 67 -14.24 7.80 8.94
C SER A 67 -14.40 6.28 9.05
N LEU A 68 -14.27 5.56 7.93
CA LEU A 68 -14.33 4.10 7.89
C LEU A 68 -13.26 3.50 8.80
N TRP A 69 -12.03 4.01 8.73
CA TRP A 69 -10.92 3.60 9.59
C TRP A 69 -11.24 3.80 11.07
N LYS A 70 -11.80 4.94 11.47
CA LYS A 70 -12.19 5.19 12.88
C LYS A 70 -13.31 4.24 13.34
N SER A 71 -14.22 3.88 12.44
CA SER A 71 -15.33 2.96 12.74
C SER A 71 -14.98 1.46 12.62
N ARG A 72 -13.74 1.11 12.25
CA ARG A 72 -13.32 -0.25 11.88
C ARG A 72 -13.61 -1.31 12.94
N SER A 73 -13.59 -0.96 14.23
CA SER A 73 -13.92 -1.89 15.32
C SER A 73 -15.38 -2.37 15.31
N GLY A 74 -16.28 -1.61 14.66
CA GLY A 74 -17.68 -1.98 14.46
C GLY A 74 -17.90 -2.92 13.27
N GLN A 75 -16.94 -3.04 12.35
CA GLN A 75 -17.08 -3.77 11.08
C GLN A 75 -16.71 -5.25 11.25
N LYS A 76 -17.56 -6.01 11.95
CA LYS A 76 -17.30 -7.42 12.32
C LYS A 76 -17.16 -8.39 11.15
N ASN A 77 -17.65 -8.02 9.97
CA ASN A 77 -17.67 -8.90 8.79
C ASN A 77 -16.48 -8.69 7.85
N TRP A 78 -15.64 -7.67 8.09
CA TRP A 78 -14.46 -7.43 7.26
C TRP A 78 -13.32 -8.36 7.64
N SER A 79 -12.73 -8.99 6.63
CA SER A 79 -11.50 -9.76 6.79
C SER A 79 -10.32 -8.87 7.17
N GLU A 80 -9.25 -9.51 7.62
CA GLU A 80 -7.96 -8.88 7.87
C GLU A 80 -7.45 -8.17 6.61
N ASP A 81 -7.54 -8.82 5.44
CA ASP A 81 -7.12 -8.27 4.16
C ASP A 81 -7.89 -6.98 3.83
N THR A 82 -9.21 -6.95 4.07
CA THR A 82 -10.04 -5.76 3.87
C THR A 82 -9.60 -4.61 4.79
N LEU A 83 -9.31 -4.89 6.07
CA LEU A 83 -8.81 -3.87 7.01
C LEU A 83 -7.43 -3.35 6.61
N ILE A 84 -6.53 -4.22 6.16
CA ILE A 84 -5.19 -3.84 5.69
C ILE A 84 -5.30 -2.97 4.43
N ASN A 85 -6.13 -3.38 3.47
CA ASN A 85 -6.37 -2.63 2.25
C ASN A 85 -6.99 -1.26 2.56
N LEU A 86 -7.94 -1.18 3.50
CA LEU A 86 -8.50 0.11 3.94
C LEU A 86 -7.41 1.05 4.46
N GLY A 87 -6.49 0.53 5.29
CA GLY A 87 -5.36 1.29 5.81
C GLY A 87 -4.42 1.76 4.70
N GLU A 88 -4.11 0.88 3.74
CA GLU A 88 -3.32 1.24 2.56
C GLU A 88 -3.97 2.35 1.73
N ARG A 89 -5.27 2.23 1.44
CA ARG A 89 -6.01 3.26 0.70
C ARG A 89 -6.05 4.59 1.44
N LEU A 90 -6.21 4.57 2.76
CA LEU A 90 -6.18 5.77 3.58
C LEU A 90 -4.80 6.46 3.54
N VAL A 91 -3.71 5.68 3.63
CA VAL A 91 -2.35 6.23 3.50
C VAL A 91 -2.19 6.90 2.12
N VAL A 92 -2.59 6.21 1.06
CA VAL A 92 -2.46 6.69 -0.32
C VAL A 92 -3.31 7.95 -0.57
N SER A 93 -4.59 7.94 -0.20
CA SER A 93 -5.47 9.09 -0.39
C SER A 93 -4.97 10.31 0.38
N ARG A 94 -4.50 10.12 1.62
CA ARG A 94 -3.93 11.17 2.46
C ARG A 94 -2.62 11.74 1.92
N HIS A 95 -1.81 10.92 1.26
CA HIS A 95 -0.62 11.39 0.57
C HIS A 95 -1.00 12.28 -0.62
N LEU A 96 -1.91 11.79 -1.47
CA LEU A 96 -2.37 12.45 -2.69
C LEU A 96 -3.24 13.70 -2.44
N ALA A 97 -3.91 13.77 -1.28
CA ALA A 97 -4.67 14.95 -0.84
C ALA A 97 -3.77 16.12 -0.41
N SER A 98 -2.46 15.91 -0.24
CA SER A 98 -1.52 16.95 0.20
C SER A 98 -1.11 17.86 -0.94
N ASP A 99 -1.33 19.17 -0.78
CA ASP A 99 -0.96 20.17 -1.78
C ASP A 99 0.57 20.29 -1.99
N LYS A 100 1.38 19.73 -1.07
CA LYS A 100 2.86 19.79 -1.12
C LYS A 100 3.51 18.57 -1.80
N GLY A 101 2.73 17.60 -2.25
CA GLY A 101 3.25 16.36 -2.84
C GLY A 101 3.93 15.40 -1.84
N HIS A 102 3.90 15.73 -0.55
CA HIS A 102 4.30 14.84 0.54
C HIS A 102 3.46 15.15 1.79
N SER A 103 3.10 14.12 2.55
CA SER A 103 2.20 14.23 3.70
C SER A 103 2.81 13.55 4.91
N HIS A 104 3.25 14.34 5.90
CA HIS A 104 3.72 13.82 7.19
C HIS A 104 2.64 12.97 7.88
N ARG A 105 1.36 13.34 7.75
CA ARG A 105 0.24 12.54 8.27
C ARG A 105 0.10 11.18 7.57
N ALA A 106 0.45 11.09 6.28
CA ALA A 106 0.45 9.82 5.55
C ALA A 106 1.64 8.95 5.95
N ILE A 107 2.84 9.56 6.08
CA ILE A 107 4.06 8.88 6.55
C ILE A 107 3.82 8.27 7.93
N HIS A 108 3.37 9.07 8.91
CA HIS A 108 3.10 8.57 10.26
C HIS A 108 2.08 7.44 10.29
N LEU A 109 0.99 7.55 9.52
CA LEU A 109 0.02 6.46 9.42
C LEU A 109 0.66 5.19 8.81
N ALA A 110 1.49 5.34 7.78
CA ALA A 110 2.18 4.22 7.15
C ALA A 110 3.21 3.57 8.09
N GLU A 111 3.94 4.36 8.90
CA GLU A 111 4.83 3.86 9.95
C GLU A 111 4.06 3.03 10.98
N ASP A 112 2.95 3.56 11.50
CA ASP A 112 2.10 2.89 12.48
C ASP A 112 1.54 1.56 11.94
N ILE A 113 1.00 1.57 10.72
CA ILE A 113 0.48 0.36 10.07
C ILE A 113 1.61 -0.65 9.84
N THR A 114 2.76 -0.21 9.31
CA THR A 114 3.91 -1.10 9.04
C THR A 114 4.42 -1.75 10.33
N TYR A 115 4.52 -0.98 11.41
CA TYR A 115 4.93 -1.49 12.72
C TYR A 115 3.98 -2.58 13.23
N ASN A 116 2.67 -2.33 13.15
CA ASN A 116 1.66 -3.29 13.59
C ASN A 116 1.65 -4.56 12.73
N LEU A 117 1.76 -4.43 11.41
CA LEU A 117 1.85 -5.57 10.50
C LEU A 117 3.10 -6.40 10.77
N ARG A 118 4.27 -5.76 10.96
CA ARG A 118 5.52 -6.45 11.30
C ARG A 118 5.41 -7.21 12.61
N ARG A 119 4.78 -6.61 13.62
CA ARG A 119 4.60 -7.25 14.94
C ARG A 119 3.69 -8.47 14.90
N VAL A 120 2.62 -8.44 14.09
CA VAL A 120 1.59 -9.48 14.10
C VAL A 120 1.81 -10.56 13.05
N LEU A 121 2.25 -10.16 11.85
CA LEU A 121 2.40 -11.03 10.68
C LEU A 121 3.86 -11.41 10.36
N GLY A 122 4.83 -10.73 10.98
CA GLY A 122 6.25 -10.84 10.59
C GLY A 122 6.65 -9.80 9.55
N GLY A 123 7.96 -9.57 9.45
CA GLY A 123 8.53 -8.54 8.57
C GLY A 123 8.52 -8.90 7.08
N LEU A 124 8.56 -10.20 6.73
CA LEU A 124 8.58 -10.71 5.36
C LEU A 124 7.19 -11.08 4.84
N HIS A 125 6.15 -10.93 5.66
CA HIS A 125 4.77 -11.14 5.20
C HIS A 125 4.43 -10.22 4.02
N PRO A 126 3.76 -10.70 2.95
CA PRO A 126 3.48 -9.89 1.77
C PRO A 126 2.77 -8.55 2.04
N HIS A 127 1.82 -8.52 2.99
CA HIS A 127 1.19 -7.26 3.40
C HIS A 127 2.17 -6.30 4.10
N THR A 128 3.03 -6.80 4.99
CA THR A 128 4.06 -5.99 5.66
C THR A 128 5.05 -5.43 4.64
N MET A 129 5.51 -6.25 3.69
CA MET A 129 6.41 -5.81 2.62
C MET A 129 5.76 -4.79 1.70
N LYS A 130 4.49 -4.99 1.31
CA LYS A 130 3.75 -4.03 0.48
C LYS A 130 3.63 -2.67 1.18
N MET A 131 3.25 -2.65 2.46
CA MET A 131 3.18 -1.42 3.24
C MET A 131 4.57 -0.79 3.47
N SER A 132 5.62 -1.60 3.69
CA SER A 132 6.99 -1.10 3.81
C SER A 132 7.48 -0.44 2.51
N ASN A 133 7.18 -1.04 1.36
CA ASN A 133 7.49 -0.44 0.06
C ASN A 133 6.74 0.89 -0.14
N LEU A 134 5.45 0.96 0.24
CA LEU A 134 4.69 2.21 0.22
C LEU A 134 5.32 3.25 1.14
N LEU A 135 5.72 2.88 2.36
CA LEU A 135 6.41 3.78 3.29
C LEU A 135 7.72 4.32 2.69
N SER A 136 8.52 3.47 2.05
CA SER A 136 9.74 3.89 1.32
C SER A 136 9.45 4.87 0.18
N GLN A 137 8.36 4.67 -0.56
CA GLN A 137 7.92 5.61 -1.60
C GLN A 137 7.53 6.97 -1.00
N LEU A 138 6.83 6.97 0.14
CA LEU A 138 6.47 8.22 0.84
C LEU A 138 7.70 8.96 1.35
N TYR A 139 8.68 8.25 1.91
CA TYR A 139 9.98 8.82 2.29
C TYR A 139 10.70 9.41 1.09
N THR A 140 10.71 8.72 -0.04
CA THR A 140 11.30 9.21 -1.28
C THR A 140 10.63 10.51 -1.75
N GLY A 141 9.30 10.60 -1.69
CA GLY A 141 8.54 11.83 -2.00
C GLY A 141 8.85 12.98 -1.04
N ALA A 142 9.07 12.68 0.24
CA ALA A 142 9.48 13.65 1.27
C ALA A 142 10.99 13.96 1.27
N LYS A 143 11.77 13.39 0.34
CA LYS A 143 13.24 13.50 0.26
C LYS A 143 13.99 12.93 1.47
N LEU A 144 13.35 12.04 2.22
CA LEU A 144 13.92 11.28 3.34
C LEU A 144 14.62 10.01 2.83
N TYR A 145 15.62 10.18 1.96
CA TYR A 145 16.22 9.06 1.22
C TYR A 145 16.98 8.07 2.11
N GLY A 146 17.53 8.53 3.23
CA GLY A 146 18.15 7.66 4.23
C GLY A 146 17.14 6.71 4.87
N ASP A 147 15.92 7.18 5.16
CA ASP A 147 14.86 6.35 5.72
C ASP A 147 14.32 5.34 4.69
N ALA A 148 14.14 5.78 3.43
CA ALA A 148 13.82 4.88 2.32
C ALA A 148 14.87 3.76 2.14
N LEU A 149 16.16 4.11 2.28
CA LEU A 149 17.27 3.16 2.23
C LEU A 149 17.18 2.16 3.38
N ASN A 150 16.97 2.64 4.61
CA ASN A 150 16.83 1.79 5.80
C ASN A 150 15.69 0.78 5.67
N VAL A 151 14.55 1.16 5.07
CA VAL A 151 13.42 0.23 4.85
C VAL A 151 13.86 -0.99 4.04
N HIS A 152 14.52 -0.79 2.89
CA HIS A 152 14.96 -1.90 2.04
C HIS A 152 16.11 -2.68 2.67
N GLU A 153 16.99 -2.00 3.40
CA GLU A 153 18.05 -2.63 4.17
C GLU A 153 17.50 -3.60 5.23
N GLU A 154 16.48 -3.19 5.99
CA GLU A 154 15.83 -4.04 7.00
C GLU A 154 15.20 -5.28 6.36
N ILE A 155 14.44 -5.12 5.28
CA ILE A 155 13.84 -6.24 4.56
C ILE A 155 14.91 -7.23 4.08
N LEU A 156 16.00 -6.74 3.49
CA LEU A 156 17.09 -7.59 3.01
C LEU A 156 17.82 -8.31 4.14
N GLN A 157 17.99 -7.67 5.30
CA GLN A 157 18.55 -8.32 6.50
C GLN A 157 17.67 -9.46 7.00
N LEU A 158 16.34 -9.26 7.03
CA LEU A 158 15.40 -10.31 7.40
C LEU A 158 15.48 -11.50 6.43
N ILE A 159 15.57 -11.23 5.12
CA ILE A 159 15.77 -12.27 4.10
C ILE A 159 17.07 -13.06 4.35
N VAL A 160 18.19 -12.37 4.59
CA VAL A 160 19.49 -13.04 4.81
C VAL A 160 19.51 -13.81 6.12
N SER A 161 18.93 -13.27 7.19
CA SER A 161 18.91 -13.90 8.51
C SER A 161 17.98 -15.11 8.55
N GLY A 162 16.94 -15.11 7.71
CA GLY A 162 15.91 -16.16 7.70
C GLY A 162 15.04 -16.16 8.96
N ASP A 163 15.07 -15.09 9.74
CA ASP A 163 14.29 -14.92 10.97
C ASP A 163 13.63 -13.55 10.92
N ASP A 164 12.31 -13.53 10.69
CA ASP A 164 11.49 -12.34 10.73
C ASP A 164 10.47 -12.35 11.88
N GLY A 165 10.63 -13.30 12.81
CA GLY A 165 9.71 -13.54 13.91
C GLY A 165 8.48 -14.38 13.56
N ASP A 166 8.31 -14.87 12.33
CA ASP A 166 7.27 -15.84 11.96
C ASP A 166 7.80 -16.93 11.01
N ASP A 167 7.95 -18.16 11.53
CA ASP A 167 8.44 -19.33 10.78
C ASP A 167 7.69 -19.62 9.46
N ARG A 168 6.48 -19.07 9.27
CA ARG A 168 5.64 -19.27 8.07
C ARG A 168 6.06 -18.43 6.87
N THR A 169 6.85 -17.37 7.07
CA THR A 169 7.23 -16.41 6.02
C THR A 169 8.52 -16.81 5.31
N ILE A 170 9.35 -17.65 5.95
CA ILE A 170 10.69 -18.04 5.49
C ILE A 170 10.65 -18.68 4.09
N ASP A 171 9.63 -19.48 3.79
CA ASP A 171 9.46 -20.17 2.51
C ASP A 171 8.91 -19.27 1.37
N THR A 172 8.58 -18.00 1.66
CA THR A 172 7.74 -17.19 0.75
C THR A 172 8.49 -16.13 -0.07
N VAL A 173 9.71 -15.76 0.32
CA VAL A 173 10.44 -14.70 -0.41
C VAL A 173 11.18 -15.28 -1.60
N SER A 174 10.65 -15.01 -2.79
CA SER A 174 11.28 -15.41 -4.05
C SER A 174 12.57 -14.62 -4.32
N ALA A 175 13.49 -15.19 -5.12
CA ALA A 175 14.68 -14.49 -5.60
C ALA A 175 14.34 -13.19 -6.33
N LYS A 176 13.26 -13.19 -7.11
CA LYS A 176 12.73 -11.99 -7.77
C LYS A 176 12.36 -10.89 -6.77
N THR A 177 11.67 -11.24 -5.68
CA THR A 177 11.29 -10.30 -4.62
C THR A 177 12.55 -9.73 -3.94
N ALA A 178 13.50 -10.58 -3.57
CA ALA A 178 14.76 -10.13 -2.98
C ALA A 178 15.54 -9.21 -3.94
N ARG A 179 15.57 -9.53 -5.23
CA ARG A 179 16.20 -8.70 -6.27
C ARG A 179 15.56 -7.32 -6.38
N GLN A 180 14.22 -7.25 -6.38
CA GLN A 180 13.49 -5.98 -6.37
C GLN A 180 13.88 -5.11 -5.17
N GLN A 181 14.04 -5.70 -3.99
CA GLN A 181 14.46 -4.96 -2.79
C GLN A 181 15.90 -4.44 -2.90
N VAL A 182 16.81 -5.19 -3.55
CA VAL A 182 18.17 -4.71 -3.85
C VAL A 182 18.14 -3.54 -4.84
N ASP A 183 17.32 -3.61 -5.88
CA ASP A 183 17.22 -2.54 -6.88
C ASP A 183 16.64 -1.26 -6.25
N LEU A 184 15.66 -1.40 -5.35
CA LEU A 184 15.12 -0.29 -4.55
C LEU A 184 16.13 0.29 -3.55
N LEU A 185 16.92 -0.56 -2.88
CA LEU A 185 18.04 -0.14 -2.03
C LEU A 185 19.05 0.69 -2.84
N LYS A 186 19.42 0.23 -4.05
CA LYS A 186 20.33 0.96 -4.95
C LYS A 186 19.76 2.32 -5.33
N ALA A 187 18.48 2.38 -5.69
CA ALA A 187 17.81 3.63 -6.03
C ALA A 187 17.79 4.62 -4.84
N ALA A 188 17.51 4.13 -3.62
CA ALA A 188 17.56 4.95 -2.41
C ALA A 188 18.98 5.44 -2.09
N TYR A 189 20.00 4.58 -2.19
CA TYR A 189 21.43 4.94 -2.06
C TYR A 189 21.83 6.05 -3.03
N GLN A 190 21.43 5.93 -4.30
CA GLN A 190 21.74 6.92 -5.33
C GLN A 190 21.10 8.28 -5.06
N ARG A 191 19.86 8.32 -4.56
CA ARG A 191 19.19 9.57 -4.18
C ARG A 191 19.75 10.17 -2.90
N ASN A 192 20.12 9.32 -1.94
CA ASN A 192 20.72 9.74 -0.68
C ASN A 192 22.13 10.33 -0.88
N GLY A 193 22.79 10.03 -2.01
CA GLY A 193 24.15 10.48 -2.30
C GLY A 193 25.21 9.73 -1.50
N GLY A 194 24.89 8.54 -0.98
CA GLY A 194 25.82 7.76 -0.17
C GLY A 194 25.12 6.78 0.77
N TRP A 195 25.92 6.01 1.49
CA TRP A 195 25.45 5.02 2.46
C TRP A 195 25.10 5.67 3.81
N VAL A 196 24.05 5.18 4.46
CA VAL A 196 23.71 5.56 5.84
C VAL A 196 24.63 4.85 6.84
N LYS A 197 24.99 3.58 6.55
CA LYS A 197 25.95 2.76 7.32
C LYS A 197 27.27 2.58 6.54
N SER A 198 28.18 1.75 7.05
CA SER A 198 29.44 1.49 6.34
C SER A 198 29.21 0.76 5.01
N ALA A 199 29.97 1.11 3.96
CA ALA A 199 29.88 0.44 2.66
C ALA A 199 30.15 -1.08 2.76
N ASP A 200 31.01 -1.49 3.69
CA ASP A 200 31.31 -2.90 3.95
C ASP A 200 30.10 -3.68 4.46
N PHE A 201 29.21 -3.04 5.23
CA PHE A 201 27.98 -3.67 5.68
C PHE A 201 27.08 -4.03 4.48
N TYR A 202 26.80 -3.08 3.58
CA TYR A 202 25.98 -3.34 2.38
C TYR A 202 26.65 -4.32 1.42
N LYS A 203 27.98 -4.26 1.30
CA LYS A 203 28.75 -5.22 0.50
C LYS A 203 28.55 -6.66 1.00
N ARG A 204 28.61 -6.89 2.31
CA ARG A 204 28.36 -8.21 2.90
C ARG A 204 26.92 -8.64 2.67
N LEU A 205 25.95 -7.77 2.96
CA LEU A 205 24.53 -8.05 2.79
C LEU A 205 24.18 -8.51 1.36
N VAL A 206 24.62 -7.77 0.34
CA VAL A 206 24.38 -8.12 -1.07
C VAL A 206 25.16 -9.39 -1.47
N THR A 207 26.35 -9.61 -0.91
CA THR A 207 27.12 -10.85 -1.15
C THR A 207 26.38 -12.06 -0.60
N ASP A 208 25.80 -11.97 0.60
CA ASP A 208 25.09 -13.08 1.22
C ASP A 208 23.78 -13.39 0.48
N LEU A 209 23.04 -12.37 0.02
CA LEU A 209 21.91 -12.56 -0.90
C LEU A 209 22.32 -13.24 -2.20
N THR A 210 23.44 -12.84 -2.78
CA THR A 210 23.94 -13.44 -4.03
C THR A 210 24.31 -14.91 -3.85
N LYS A 211 24.89 -15.27 -2.69
CA LYS A 211 25.16 -16.68 -2.35
C LYS A 211 23.86 -17.47 -2.15
N MET A 212 22.93 -16.91 -1.37
CA MET A 212 21.63 -17.51 -1.06
C MET A 212 20.84 -17.83 -2.33
N PHE A 213 20.80 -16.90 -3.28
CA PHE A 213 20.06 -17.03 -4.54
C PHE A 213 20.94 -17.41 -5.75
N SER A 214 22.13 -17.96 -5.53
CA SER A 214 23.13 -18.27 -6.57
C SER A 214 22.63 -19.18 -7.70
N LYS A 215 21.63 -20.03 -7.43
CA LYS A 215 21.03 -20.93 -8.42
C LYS A 215 19.96 -20.27 -9.30
N THR A 216 19.58 -19.03 -9.01
CA THR A 216 18.50 -18.31 -9.72
C THR A 216 19.07 -17.32 -10.73
N ALA A 217 18.37 -17.14 -11.85
CA ALA A 217 18.78 -16.17 -12.87
C ALA A 217 18.74 -14.72 -12.35
N ASP A 218 17.86 -14.43 -11.37
CA ASP A 218 17.68 -13.10 -10.79
C ASP A 218 18.94 -12.52 -10.15
N PHE A 219 19.91 -13.35 -9.73
CA PHE A 219 21.15 -12.91 -9.07
C PHE A 219 22.45 -13.14 -9.87
N GLN A 220 22.37 -13.62 -11.12
CA GLN A 220 23.57 -13.91 -11.94
C GLN A 220 24.32 -12.65 -12.39
N ASN A 221 23.63 -11.54 -12.61
CA ASN A 221 24.19 -10.29 -13.17
C ASN A 221 24.01 -9.09 -12.24
N ILE A 222 24.19 -9.31 -10.93
CA ILE A 222 24.12 -8.23 -9.95
C ILE A 222 25.43 -7.43 -9.94
N GLN A 223 25.34 -6.11 -10.06
CA GLN A 223 26.50 -5.24 -9.98
C GLN A 223 27.04 -5.24 -8.54
N PRO A 224 28.35 -5.45 -8.30
CA PRO A 224 28.94 -5.37 -6.97
C PRO A 224 28.72 -4.00 -6.33
N VAL A 225 28.42 -3.97 -5.03
CA VAL A 225 28.15 -2.76 -4.25
C VAL A 225 29.26 -1.72 -4.35
N LYS A 226 30.52 -2.15 -4.44
CA LYS A 226 31.70 -1.27 -4.61
C LYS A 226 31.67 -0.45 -5.91
N ASP A 227 30.93 -0.89 -6.91
CA ASP A 227 30.86 -0.27 -8.24
C ASP A 227 29.62 0.63 -8.36
N TRP A 228 28.80 0.74 -7.30
CA TRP A 228 27.60 1.58 -7.28
C TRP A 228 27.97 3.06 -7.15
N GLN A 229 27.43 3.89 -8.04
CA GLN A 229 27.68 5.33 -8.04
C GLN A 229 26.66 6.05 -7.15
N ALA A 230 27.08 7.02 -6.35
CA ALA A 230 26.22 7.83 -5.50
C ALA A 230 25.50 8.96 -6.26
N LYS A 231 24.92 8.62 -7.41
CA LYS A 231 24.10 9.53 -8.24
C LYS A 231 23.03 8.73 -8.96
N SER A 232 21.84 9.30 -9.11
CA SER A 232 20.77 8.69 -9.88
C SER A 232 21.16 8.52 -11.34
N ASP A 233 20.85 7.36 -11.92
CA ASP A 233 20.94 7.10 -13.34
C ASP A 233 19.53 6.86 -13.92
N ASN A 234 19.42 6.77 -15.25
CA ASN A 234 18.13 6.56 -15.91
C ASN A 234 17.45 5.24 -15.50
N THR A 235 18.21 4.24 -15.02
CA THR A 235 17.68 2.92 -14.66
C THR A 235 17.01 2.91 -13.30
N THR A 236 17.42 3.80 -12.38
CA THR A 236 16.88 3.87 -11.02
C THR A 236 16.03 5.12 -10.76
N ALA A 237 16.00 6.07 -11.70
CA ALA A 237 15.29 7.33 -11.56
C ALA A 237 13.80 7.17 -11.16
N SER A 238 13.09 6.20 -11.73
CA SER A 238 11.68 5.91 -11.42
C SER A 238 11.49 4.89 -10.28
N LEU A 239 12.51 4.10 -9.93
CA LEU A 239 12.38 3.04 -8.93
C LEU A 239 12.19 3.62 -7.53
N GLY A 240 11.17 3.15 -6.80
CA GLY A 240 10.88 3.62 -5.45
C GLY A 240 10.28 5.03 -5.38
N VAL A 241 9.93 5.62 -6.53
CA VAL A 241 9.06 6.81 -6.56
C VAL A 241 7.63 6.36 -6.31
N PHE A 242 6.86 7.21 -5.64
CA PHE A 242 5.43 6.95 -5.41
C PHE A 242 4.68 6.83 -6.74
N GLU A 243 3.86 5.79 -6.84
CA GLU A 243 2.98 5.54 -7.98
C GLU A 243 1.54 5.46 -7.48
N LYS A 244 0.62 6.11 -8.20
CA LYS A 244 -0.81 6.01 -7.91
C LYS A 244 -1.26 4.55 -8.08
N PRO A 245 -2.13 4.02 -7.19
CA PRO A 245 -2.64 2.68 -7.36
C PRO A 245 -3.51 2.61 -8.61
N GLN A 246 -3.48 1.47 -9.30
CA GLN A 246 -4.33 1.22 -10.48
C GLN A 246 -5.79 0.93 -10.11
N GLN A 247 -6.07 0.65 -8.84
CA GLN A 247 -7.39 0.32 -8.33
C GLN A 247 -7.55 0.93 -6.94
N TRP A 248 -8.75 1.39 -6.61
CA TRP A 248 -9.04 2.04 -5.34
C TRP A 248 -9.86 1.17 -4.37
N MET A 249 -10.52 0.12 -4.87
CA MET A 249 -11.23 -0.85 -4.04
C MET A 249 -10.37 -1.35 -2.86
N PHE A 250 -11.04 -1.59 -1.73
CA PHE A 250 -10.41 -2.10 -0.51
C PHE A 250 -11.10 -3.35 0.05
N VAL A 251 -12.41 -3.50 -0.13
CA VAL A 251 -13.13 -4.71 0.30
C VAL A 251 -12.86 -5.85 -0.69
N VAL A 252 -12.42 -7.00 -0.16
CA VAL A 252 -12.15 -8.20 -0.94
C VAL A 252 -13.47 -8.86 -1.38
N LYS A 253 -13.54 -9.42 -2.60
CA LYS A 253 -14.77 -10.03 -3.16
C LYS A 253 -15.41 -11.09 -2.25
N ASP A 254 -14.62 -11.83 -1.49
CA ASP A 254 -15.09 -12.89 -0.59
C ASP A 254 -15.85 -12.31 0.63
N ASP A 255 -15.64 -11.04 0.96
CA ASP A 255 -16.32 -10.33 2.05
C ASP A 255 -17.61 -9.64 1.60
N ILE A 256 -17.85 -9.53 0.29
CA ILE A 256 -19.08 -8.93 -0.25
C ILE A 256 -20.23 -9.90 0.01
N LEU A 257 -21.00 -9.65 1.07
CA LEU A 257 -22.19 -10.43 1.37
C LEU A 257 -23.20 -10.29 0.23
N SER A 258 -23.63 -11.41 -0.36
CA SER A 258 -24.80 -11.41 -1.25
C SER A 258 -26.01 -10.87 -0.48
N PRO A 259 -26.85 -9.99 -1.07
CA PRO A 259 -28.03 -9.48 -0.41
C PRO A 259 -28.90 -10.64 0.09
N LYS A 260 -29.16 -10.70 1.40
CA LYS A 260 -30.06 -11.71 1.97
C LYS A 260 -31.49 -11.36 1.60
N GLY A 261 -32.11 -12.17 0.74
CA GLY A 261 -33.56 -12.24 0.61
C GLY A 261 -34.15 -11.60 -0.65
N GLY A 262 -33.76 -12.11 -1.82
CA GLY A 262 -34.55 -11.97 -3.04
C GLY A 262 -34.40 -13.24 -3.87
N LYS A 263 -35.48 -13.98 -4.12
CA LYS A 263 -35.47 -15.09 -5.09
C LYS A 263 -35.14 -14.48 -6.46
N HIS A 264 -33.89 -14.60 -6.91
CA HIS A 264 -33.55 -14.30 -8.29
C HIS A 264 -33.99 -15.46 -9.18
N ILE A 265 -35.07 -15.21 -9.93
CA ILE A 265 -35.39 -15.92 -11.15
C ILE A 265 -34.27 -15.60 -12.15
N HIS A 266 -33.75 -16.66 -12.78
CA HIS A 266 -32.70 -16.58 -13.78
C HIS A 266 -33.12 -15.67 -14.94
N GLY A 267 -32.38 -14.58 -15.14
CA GLY A 267 -32.51 -13.67 -16.27
C GLY A 267 -31.14 -13.06 -16.54
N SER A 268 -30.39 -13.69 -17.44
CA SER A 268 -29.07 -13.30 -17.90
C SER A 268 -29.02 -11.85 -18.39
N THR A 269 -28.07 -11.06 -17.88
CA THR A 269 -27.41 -10.00 -18.66
C THR A 269 -26.03 -9.69 -18.05
N SER A 270 -24.99 -10.26 -18.67
CA SER A 270 -23.59 -9.78 -18.71
C SER A 270 -22.93 -9.28 -17.41
N GLU A 271 -22.32 -10.20 -16.65
CA GLU A 271 -21.27 -9.94 -15.65
C GLU A 271 -19.87 -9.72 -16.29
N GLU A 272 -19.80 -9.10 -17.47
CA GLU A 272 -18.53 -8.74 -18.12
C GLU A 272 -18.23 -7.25 -17.91
N GLY A 273 -17.82 -6.88 -16.70
CA GLY A 273 -17.44 -5.49 -16.38
C GLY A 273 -16.60 -5.31 -15.12
N PHE A 274 -16.70 -6.23 -14.16
CA PHE A 274 -15.95 -6.13 -12.91
C PHE A 274 -14.49 -6.56 -13.10
N GLN A 275 -13.59 -5.59 -13.25
CA GLN A 275 -12.17 -5.84 -13.01
C GLN A 275 -12.01 -6.38 -11.58
N ARG A 276 -11.20 -7.44 -11.43
CA ARG A 276 -11.09 -8.16 -10.17
C ARG A 276 -10.42 -7.28 -9.10
N ALA A 277 -10.97 -7.27 -7.89
CA ALA A 277 -10.25 -6.83 -6.70
C ALA A 277 -8.90 -7.56 -6.57
N PRO A 278 -7.90 -6.99 -5.87
CA PRO A 278 -6.67 -7.71 -5.55
C PRO A 278 -7.04 -9.08 -4.97
N GLN A 279 -6.57 -10.16 -5.60
CA GLN A 279 -6.91 -11.49 -5.10
C GLN A 279 -6.22 -11.70 -3.75
N PRO A 280 -6.91 -12.32 -2.77
CA PRO A 280 -6.22 -12.85 -1.60
C PRO A 280 -5.09 -13.77 -2.08
N LEU A 281 -3.94 -13.74 -1.40
CA LEU A 281 -2.82 -14.61 -1.75
C LEU A 281 -3.32 -16.06 -1.84
N LYS A 282 -2.98 -16.76 -2.94
CA LYS A 282 -3.40 -18.15 -3.16
C LYS A 282 -3.05 -18.98 -1.91
N LYS A 283 -4.08 -19.56 -1.28
CA LYS A 283 -3.96 -20.41 -0.08
C LYS A 283 -3.05 -21.62 -0.35
N GLY A 284 -1.75 -21.47 -0.21
CA GLY A 284 -0.85 -22.59 0.09
C GLY A 284 -1.16 -23.05 1.51
N LYS A 285 -1.64 -24.29 1.68
CA LYS A 285 -1.91 -25.00 2.95
C LYS A 285 -1.87 -24.12 4.22
N GLN A 286 -2.85 -23.22 4.37
CA GLN A 286 -2.91 -22.32 5.53
C GLN A 286 -3.57 -23.02 6.72
N ILE A 287 -2.80 -23.19 7.79
CA ILE A 287 -3.30 -23.51 9.12
C ILE A 287 -3.72 -22.17 9.75
N GLY A 288 -5.00 -22.05 10.08
CA GLY A 288 -5.69 -20.79 10.38
C GLY A 288 -5.01 -19.86 11.38
N TRP A 289 -5.01 -18.58 11.04
CA TRP A 289 -4.74 -17.47 11.94
C TRP A 289 -5.84 -17.40 13.00
N SER A 290 -5.48 -17.20 14.27
CA SER A 290 -6.47 -17.12 15.34
C SER A 290 -6.98 -15.68 15.47
N LEU A 291 -8.31 -15.52 15.55
CA LEU A 291 -8.99 -14.22 15.73
C LEU A 291 -8.44 -13.37 16.90
N ARG A 292 -7.75 -14.00 17.87
CA ARG A 292 -7.06 -13.31 18.98
C ARG A 292 -5.84 -12.49 18.55
N ARG A 293 -5.14 -12.82 17.47
CA ARG A 293 -3.98 -12.04 16.98
C ARG A 293 -4.39 -10.75 16.26
N VAL A 294 -5.62 -10.70 15.76
CA VAL A 294 -6.15 -9.61 14.92
C VAL A 294 -6.58 -8.39 15.73
N SER A 295 -7.13 -8.60 16.93
CA SER A 295 -7.43 -7.50 17.86
C SER A 295 -6.18 -6.70 18.23
N ASP A 296 -5.01 -7.33 18.17
CA ASP A 296 -3.72 -6.71 18.51
C ASP A 296 -3.13 -5.86 17.38
N LEU A 297 -3.55 -6.05 16.11
CA LEU A 297 -3.11 -5.23 14.96
C LEU A 297 -3.41 -3.74 15.16
N TRP A 298 -4.49 -3.44 15.87
CA TRP A 298 -5.02 -2.08 15.98
C TRP A 298 -5.16 -1.61 17.43
N GLY A 299 -4.67 -2.42 18.39
CA GLY A 299 -5.00 -2.33 19.80
C GLY A 299 -3.92 -1.77 20.73
N MET A 300 -2.71 -1.42 20.28
CA MET A 300 -1.65 -0.95 21.20
C MET A 300 -0.78 0.19 20.68
N ARG A 301 -0.95 1.35 21.35
CA ARG A 301 -0.13 2.57 21.44
C ARG A 301 -0.12 3.56 20.28
N GLN A 302 -0.65 4.75 20.59
CA GLN A 302 -0.01 6.01 20.22
C GLN A 302 1.39 6.06 20.85
N ARG A 303 2.44 6.17 20.03
CA ARG A 303 3.72 6.64 20.54
C ARG A 303 3.59 8.15 20.74
N SER A 304 3.82 8.59 21.98
CA SER A 304 4.14 9.98 22.29
C SER A 304 5.24 10.44 21.35
N ALA A 305 4.97 11.54 20.62
CA ALA A 305 5.92 12.21 19.75
C ALA A 305 7.24 12.42 20.48
N GLY A 306 8.21 11.60 20.15
CA GLY A 306 9.58 11.71 20.61
C GLY A 306 10.43 11.90 19.37
N ARG A 307 10.79 13.17 19.13
CA ARG A 307 11.79 13.67 18.18
C ARG A 307 11.25 14.01 16.78
N LEU A 308 10.81 15.27 16.63
CA LEU A 308 11.44 16.28 15.76
C LEU A 308 10.85 17.67 16.12
N ASP A 309 11.09 18.12 17.36
CA ASP A 309 11.25 19.56 17.59
C ASP A 309 12.67 19.90 17.13
N ALA A 310 12.80 20.20 15.84
CA ALA A 310 13.88 21.03 15.36
C ALA A 310 13.23 22.34 14.93
N GLU A 311 13.37 23.33 15.82
CA GLU A 311 13.20 24.74 15.54
C GLU A 311 13.76 25.07 14.16
N ILE A 312 12.92 25.65 13.29
CA ILE A 312 13.40 26.72 12.42
C ILE A 312 12.47 27.90 12.67
N THR A 313 12.99 28.77 13.52
CA THR A 313 12.53 30.11 13.81
C THR A 313 12.86 31.02 12.61
N ILE A 314 11.83 31.76 12.18
CA ILE A 314 11.72 32.84 11.17
C ILE A 314 11.73 32.41 9.70
#